data_AF-A0A1Y5Q8U5-F1
#
_entry.id   AF-A0A1Y5Q8U5-F1
#
_cell.length_a   1.000
_cell.length_b   1.000
_cell.length_c   1.000
_cell.angle_alpha   90.00
_cell.angle_beta   90.00
_cell.angle_gamma   90.00
#
_symmetry.space_group_name_H-M   'P 1'
#
loop_
_entity.id
_entity.type
_entity.pdbx_description
1 polymer ?
#
loop_
_entity_poly.entity_id
_entity_poly.type
_entity_poly.pdbx_seq_one_letter_code
_entity_poly.pdbx_strand_id
1 'polypeptide(L)'
;MAAQAGDPASLLERIRAMLLARRALPASAPQLLPSSSPALLAVALGEGNDRVLMFVNFSGDSHDVAIPPDQAAGGTLLEGNATRLPDGSLRLSRYGYAWLRSGTGTCTSSDS
;
A
#
# COMPACT_ATOMS: atom_id res chain seq x y z
N MET A 1 -14.69 -12.25 -23.56
CA MET A 1 -14.99 -11.26 -22.51
C MET A 1 -15.92 -11.79 -21.41
N ALA A 2 -16.81 -12.75 -21.66
CA ALA A 2 -17.72 -13.29 -20.63
C ALA A 2 -17.03 -14.03 -19.47
N ALA A 3 -15.88 -14.68 -19.70
CA ALA A 3 -15.21 -15.53 -18.70
C ALA A 3 -14.68 -14.77 -17.46
N GLN A 4 -14.38 -13.47 -17.57
CA GLN A 4 -13.87 -12.69 -16.44
C GLN A 4 -14.98 -12.13 -15.54
N ALA A 5 -16.19 -11.93 -16.07
CA ALA A 5 -17.27 -11.27 -15.35
C ALA A 5 -17.85 -12.12 -14.20
N GLY A 6 -17.70 -13.45 -14.26
CA GLY A 6 -18.15 -14.38 -13.22
C GLY A 6 -17.03 -14.86 -12.28
N ASP A 7 -15.78 -14.48 -12.53
CA ASP A 7 -14.64 -14.90 -11.70
C ASP A 7 -14.24 -13.76 -10.74
N PRO A 8 -14.45 -13.92 -9.42
CA PRO A 8 -14.11 -12.91 -8.43
C PRO A 8 -12.59 -12.69 -8.28
N ALA A 9 -11.76 -13.64 -8.73
CA ALA A 9 -10.31 -13.50 -8.76
C ALA A 9 -9.79 -12.91 -10.09
N SER A 10 -10.71 -12.52 -10.98
CA SER A 10 -10.33 -12.02 -12.30
C SER A 10 -9.57 -10.70 -12.23
N LEU A 11 -8.76 -10.47 -13.26
CA LEU A 11 -8.10 -9.18 -13.48
C LEU A 11 -9.12 -8.03 -13.53
N LEU A 12 -10.32 -8.28 -14.05
CA LEU A 12 -11.37 -7.27 -14.14
C LEU A 12 -11.82 -6.79 -12.75
N GLU A 13 -12.09 -7.71 -11.83
CA GLU A 13 -12.46 -7.36 -10.45
C GLU A 13 -11.32 -6.63 -9.75
N ARG A 14 -10.07 -7.06 -10.00
CA ARG A 14 -8.90 -6.36 -9.45
C ARG A 14 -8.78 -4.93 -9.98
N ILE A 15 -9.00 -4.71 -11.27
CA ILE A 15 -9.01 -3.36 -11.86
C ILE A 15 -10.16 -2.52 -11.27
N ARG A 16 -11.34 -3.10 -11.05
CA ARG A 16 -12.47 -2.40 -10.41
C ARG A 16 -12.12 -1.96 -8.99
N ALA A 17 -11.54 -2.85 -8.18
CA ALA A 17 -11.08 -2.51 -6.84
C ALA A 17 -10.05 -1.36 -6.86
N MET A 18 -9.08 -1.40 -7.78
CA MET A 18 -8.10 -0.33 -7.95
C MET A 18 -8.74 1.01 -8.35
N LEU A 19 -9.73 1.01 -9.25
CA LEU A 19 -10.44 2.23 -9.65
C LEU A 19 -11.28 2.81 -8.51
N LEU A 20 -11.92 1.96 -7.70
CA LEU A 20 -12.65 2.40 -6.51
C LEU A 20 -11.72 2.98 -5.46
N ALA A 21 -10.61 2.31 -5.16
CA ALA A 21 -9.58 2.80 -4.25
C ALA A 21 -9.00 4.14 -4.72
N ARG A 22 -8.80 4.32 -6.03
CA ARG A 22 -8.29 5.57 -6.62
C ARG A 22 -9.17 6.79 -6.29
N ARG A 23 -10.48 6.62 -6.16
CA ARG A 23 -11.41 7.73 -5.83
C ARG A 23 -11.19 8.28 -4.43
N ALA A 24 -10.57 7.51 -3.53
CA ALA A 24 -10.29 7.92 -2.16
C ALA A 24 -8.88 8.55 -2.00
N LEU A 25 -8.11 8.69 -3.09
CA LEU A 25 -6.74 9.19 -3.04
C LEU A 25 -6.66 10.72 -3.07
N PRO A 26 -5.65 11.31 -2.40
CA PRO A 26 -5.37 12.74 -2.51
C PRO A 26 -5.07 13.16 -3.95
N ALA A 27 -5.60 14.30 -4.38
CA ALA A 27 -5.33 14.91 -5.68
C ALA A 27 -3.97 15.65 -5.68
N SER A 28 -2.89 14.91 -5.45
CA SER A 28 -1.52 15.44 -5.32
C SER A 28 -0.57 14.76 -6.30
N ALA A 29 0.54 15.42 -6.60
CA ALA A 29 1.57 14.83 -7.44
C ALA A 29 2.24 13.66 -6.70
N PRO A 30 2.50 12.53 -7.39
CA PRO A 30 3.22 11.41 -6.79
C PRO A 30 4.68 11.78 -6.52
N GLN A 31 5.17 11.42 -5.34
CA GLN A 31 6.58 11.49 -4.97
C GLN A 31 7.18 10.09 -4.96
N LEU A 32 8.24 9.88 -5.74
CA LEU A 32 8.99 8.62 -5.70
C LEU A 32 9.74 8.50 -4.37
N LEU A 33 9.63 7.36 -3.72
CA LEU A 33 10.37 7.05 -2.51
C LEU A 33 11.60 6.19 -2.84
N PRO A 34 12.71 6.35 -2.10
CA PRO A 34 13.87 5.49 -2.27
C PRO A 34 13.50 4.05 -1.92
N SER A 35 13.95 3.12 -2.74
CA SER A 35 13.80 1.69 -2.55
C SER A 35 15.17 1.04 -2.50
N SER A 36 15.35 0.06 -1.61
CA SER A 36 16.56 -0.76 -1.52
C SER A 36 16.67 -1.81 -2.62
N SER A 37 15.59 -2.05 -3.38
CA SER A 37 15.53 -3.05 -4.44
C SER A 37 15.05 -2.43 -5.75
N PRO A 38 15.70 -2.72 -6.90
CA PRO A 38 15.21 -2.30 -8.22
C PRO A 38 13.90 -3.02 -8.61
N ALA A 39 13.55 -4.13 -7.95
CA ALA A 39 12.29 -4.82 -8.17
C ALA A 39 11.09 -4.12 -7.51
N LEU A 40 11.34 -3.13 -6.66
CA LEU A 40 10.31 -2.45 -5.87
C LEU A 40 10.15 -1.00 -6.33
N LEU A 41 8.91 -0.61 -6.56
CA LEU A 41 8.50 0.78 -6.72
C LEU A 41 7.73 1.21 -5.48
N ALA A 42 8.18 2.30 -4.86
CA ALA A 42 7.51 2.93 -3.73
C ALA A 42 7.17 4.38 -4.10
N VAL A 43 5.91 4.77 -3.89
CA VAL A 43 5.40 6.10 -4.20
C VAL A 43 4.60 6.62 -3.02
N ALA A 44 4.77 7.89 -2.71
CA ALA A 44 3.91 8.63 -1.80
C ALA A 44 2.99 9.58 -2.56
N LEU A 45 1.76 9.71 -2.07
CA LEU A 45 0.75 10.66 -2.51
C LEU A 45 0.26 11.42 -1.27
N GLY A 46 -0.01 12.70 -1.41
CA GLY A 46 -0.48 13.57 -0.34
C GLY A 46 0.64 14.11 0.53
N GLU A 47 0.26 14.94 1.49
CA GLU A 47 1.16 15.61 2.42
C GLU A 47 0.65 15.50 3.85
N GLY A 48 1.58 15.58 4.81
CA GLY A 48 1.26 15.53 6.24
C GLY A 48 0.54 14.24 6.64
N ASN A 49 -0.56 14.39 7.38
CA ASN A 49 -1.30 13.28 7.98
C ASN A 49 -2.23 12.54 7.01
N ASP A 50 -2.48 13.07 5.81
CA ASP A 50 -3.31 12.42 4.79
C ASP A 50 -2.47 11.85 3.64
N ARG A 51 -1.40 11.15 4.03
CA ARG A 51 -0.44 10.57 3.10
C ARG A 51 -0.80 9.12 2.77
N VAL A 52 -0.83 8.80 1.48
CA VAL A 52 -1.00 7.45 0.97
C VAL A 52 0.31 6.94 0.39
N LEU A 53 0.70 5.73 0.77
CA LEU A 53 1.83 5.01 0.19
C LEU A 53 1.33 3.94 -0.78
N MET A 54 1.98 3.85 -1.93
CA MET A 54 1.82 2.76 -2.89
C MET A 54 3.14 2.01 -2.99
N PHE A 55 3.06 0.69 -2.87
CA PHE A 55 4.18 -0.21 -3.11
C PHE A 55 3.82 -1.21 -4.20
N VAL A 56 4.73 -1.43 -5.14
CA VAL A 56 4.58 -2.41 -6.21
C VAL A 56 5.85 -3.25 -6.31
N ASN A 57 5.67 -4.57 -6.31
CA ASN A 57 6.72 -5.54 -6.58
C ASN A 57 6.62 -6.00 -8.04
N PHE A 58 7.68 -5.81 -8.80
CA PHE A 58 7.79 -6.21 -10.21
C PHE A 58 8.50 -7.55 -10.43
N SER A 59 8.82 -8.29 -9.36
CA SER A 59 9.50 -9.58 -9.46
C SER A 59 8.56 -10.76 -9.17
N GLY A 60 9.04 -11.95 -9.55
CA GLY A 60 8.43 -13.23 -9.18
C GLY A 60 8.71 -13.67 -7.74
N ASP A 61 9.55 -12.94 -7.01
CA ASP A 61 9.91 -13.22 -5.63
C ASP A 61 9.05 -12.37 -4.67
N SER A 62 8.93 -12.80 -3.41
CA SER A 62 8.35 -11.95 -2.37
C SER A 62 9.39 -10.99 -1.82
N HIS A 63 8.95 -9.79 -1.46
CA HIS A 63 9.84 -8.76 -0.93
C HIS A 63 9.26 -8.12 0.33
N ASP A 64 10.13 -7.90 1.32
CA ASP A 64 9.80 -7.15 2.53
C ASP A 64 10.15 -5.68 2.31
N VAL A 65 9.22 -4.81 2.71
CA VAL A 65 9.33 -3.37 2.57
C VAL A 65 9.18 -2.73 3.93
N ALA A 66 10.24 -2.06 4.38
CA ALA A 66 10.19 -1.26 5.58
C ALA A 66 9.26 -0.06 5.37
N ILE A 67 8.29 0.12 6.27
CA ILE A 67 7.43 1.29 6.29
C ILE A 67 8.01 2.27 7.31
N PRO A 68 8.15 3.56 6.97
CA PRO A 68 8.52 4.58 7.93
C PRO A 68 7.64 4.51 9.21
N PRO A 69 8.22 4.55 10.42
CA PRO A 69 7.46 4.31 11.66
C PRO A 69 6.27 5.25 11.87
N ASP A 70 6.40 6.50 11.43
CA ASP A 70 5.36 7.55 11.41
C ASP A 70 4.15 7.18 10.53
N GLN A 71 4.34 6.30 9.55
CA GLN A 71 3.29 5.82 8.65
C GLN A 71 2.88 4.38 8.96
N ALA A 72 3.73 3.63 9.65
CA ALA A 72 3.43 2.29 10.13
C ALA A 72 2.41 2.33 11.28
N ALA A 73 2.50 3.32 12.18
CA ALA A 73 1.60 3.48 13.31
C ALA A 73 0.19 3.91 12.85
N GLY A 74 -0.80 3.04 13.03
CA GLY A 74 -2.19 3.33 12.66
C GLY A 74 -2.48 3.35 11.15
N GLY A 75 -1.50 2.99 10.31
CA GLY A 75 -1.68 2.94 8.86
C GLY A 75 -2.62 1.82 8.41
N THR A 76 -3.67 2.17 7.65
CA THR A 76 -4.68 1.22 7.16
C THR A 76 -4.31 0.71 5.77
N LEU A 77 -4.31 -0.61 5.58
CA LEU A 77 -4.24 -1.22 4.25
C LEU A 77 -5.56 -0.97 3.52
N LEU A 78 -5.50 -0.15 2.48
CA LEU A 78 -6.65 0.19 1.65
C LEU A 78 -6.96 -0.93 0.66
N GLU A 79 -5.92 -1.50 0.05
CA GLU A 79 -6.03 -2.51 -1.00
C GLU A 79 -4.65 -3.16 -1.22
N GLY A 80 -4.59 -4.46 -1.49
CA GLY A 80 -3.36 -5.11 -1.94
C GLY A 80 -3.19 -6.57 -1.58
N ASN A 81 -2.15 -7.17 -2.16
CA ASN A 81 -1.73 -8.56 -1.92
C ASN A 81 -0.47 -8.55 -1.05
N ALA A 82 -0.59 -7.95 0.12
CA ALA A 82 0.49 -7.75 1.06
C ALA A 82 0.09 -8.18 2.47
N THR A 83 1.05 -8.65 3.24
CA THR A 83 0.86 -9.04 4.64
C THR A 83 1.67 -8.11 5.52
N ARG A 84 1.02 -7.51 6.51
CA ARG A 84 1.72 -6.72 7.53
C ARG A 84 2.47 -7.66 8.47
N LEU A 85 3.76 -7.42 8.67
CA LEU A 85 4.63 -8.21 9.52
C LEU A 85 4.63 -7.66 10.97
N PRO A 86 5.01 -8.47 11.97
CA PRO A 86 4.99 -8.05 13.39
C PRO A 86 5.88 -6.84 13.71
N ASP A 87 6.94 -6.63 12.92
CA ASP A 87 7.86 -5.49 13.03
C ASP A 87 7.32 -4.21 12.38
N GLY A 88 6.10 -4.24 11.83
CA GLY A 88 5.45 -3.11 11.17
C GLY A 88 5.82 -2.96 9.70
N SER A 89 6.69 -3.81 9.15
CA SER A 89 6.98 -3.85 7.72
C SER A 89 5.86 -4.54 6.92
N LEU A 90 5.93 -4.47 5.59
CA LEU A 90 5.03 -5.19 4.70
C LEU A 90 5.77 -6.23 3.88
N ARG A 91 5.24 -7.45 3.84
CA ARG A 91 5.61 -8.47 2.87
C ARG A 91 4.72 -8.36 1.63
N LEU A 92 5.30 -7.96 0.51
CA LEU A 92 4.66 -8.01 -0.80
C LEU A 92 4.84 -9.40 -1.40
N SER A 93 3.74 -9.99 -1.87
CA SER A 93 3.78 -11.24 -2.64
C SER A 93 4.47 -11.03 -3.99
N ARG A 94 4.79 -12.13 -4.69
CA ARG A 94 5.20 -12.11 -6.10
C ARG A 94 4.24 -11.26 -6.95
N TYR A 95 4.77 -10.32 -7.72
CA TYR A 95 4.00 -9.35 -8.51
C TYR A 95 2.89 -8.64 -7.70
N GLY A 96 3.10 -8.50 -6.39
CA GLY A 96 2.15 -7.94 -5.46
C GLY A 96 2.19 -6.42 -5.43
N TYR A 97 1.16 -5.82 -4.85
CA TYR A 97 1.12 -4.39 -4.55
C TYR A 97 0.39 -4.14 -3.23
N ALA A 98 0.57 -2.96 -2.68
CA ALA A 98 -0.13 -2.49 -1.49
C ALA A 98 -0.38 -0.98 -1.57
N TRP A 99 -1.56 -0.58 -1.11
CA TRP A 99 -1.93 0.81 -0.85
C TRP A 99 -2.16 0.98 0.65
N LEU A 100 -1.42 1.88 1.27
CA LEU A 100 -1.55 2.19 2.70
C LEU A 100 -1.94 3.65 2.86
N ARG A 101 -2.93 3.94 3.68
CA ARG A 101 -3.17 5.29 4.17
C ARG A 101 -2.54 5.44 5.54
N SER A 102 -1.68 6.44 5.70
CA SER A 102 -1.12 6.77 7.01
C SER A 102 -2.25 7.17 7.95
N GLY A 103 -2.21 6.65 9.18
CA GLY A 103 -3.14 7.06 10.23
C GLY A 103 -2.54 8.21 11.04
N THR A 104 -3.39 9.07 11.60
CA THR A 104 -2.96 9.97 12.67
C THR A 104 -2.68 9.13 13.92
N GLY A 105 -1.42 8.75 14.13
CA GLY A 105 -1.00 8.14 15.39
C GLY A 105 -1.10 9.16 16.53
N THR A 106 -2.22 9.21 17.25
CA THR A 106 -2.23 9.79 18.60
C THR A 106 -1.70 8.74 19.56
N CYS A 107 -0.38 8.64 19.71
CA CYS A 107 0.20 8.05 20.90
C CYS A 107 0.15 9.09 22.04
N THR A 108 -1.03 9.28 22.63
CA THR A 108 -1.14 9.80 23.98
C THR A 108 -1.17 8.61 24.93
N SER A 109 -0.01 8.25 25.47
CA SER A 109 0.07 7.53 26.74
C SER A 109 1.00 8.32 27.65
N SER A 110 0.48 9.44 28.16
CA SER A 110 0.85 9.85 29.51
C SER A 110 0.13 8.91 30.45
N ASP A 111 0.87 8.07 31.15
CA ASP A 111 0.52 7.78 32.54
C ASP A 111 1.82 7.72 33.34
N SER A 112 1.75 8.43 34.47
CA SER A 112 2.84 8.76 35.39
C SER A 112 2.99 7.72 36.49
#